data_AF-A0A0D2NPH2-F1
#
_entry.id   AF-A0A0D2NPH2-F1
#
_cell.length_a   1.000
_cell.length_b   1.000
_cell.length_c   1.000
_cell.angle_alpha   90.00
_cell.angle_beta   90.00
_cell.angle_gamma   90.00
#
_symmetry.space_group_name_H-M   'P 1'
#
loop_
_entity.id
_entity.type
_entity.pdbx_description
1 polymer ?
#
loop_
_entity_poly.entity_id
_entity_poly.type
_entity_poly.pdbx_seq_one_letter_code
_entity_poly.pdbx_strand_id
1 'polypeptide(L)'
;MDEQTQKKTLTSLENHARGVVEGKAKEEAGRVLIRMKDRFSTLFNHDSESMPRVWTGKEDVRSITKTAHSAALKLLSVMAAIRLDDNVDNIENTLCSALLDTKGIASVTKWGSTTSDPLASSTWDKVPPNKILITPVQCKILWRQYRAETEYCVTQAISAQEANKRSNNWLPPPWAIVALIILGFNEFLTLLRNPLYVGIIFVGYLMLKALWVQLDISGEFSHGVLPGIISLSTKFIPTIMSLLKKLAEEGQAAANNNPQSTNASASKSLPNTSPPLLTASSTVTSSANGTKEE
;
A
#
# COMPACT_ATOMS: atom_id res chain seq x y z
N MET A 1 70.92 -23.49 10.91
CA MET A 1 69.79 -24.37 11.28
C MET A 1 69.89 -25.64 10.47
N ASP A 2 69.25 -26.71 10.92
CA ASP A 2 68.96 -27.87 10.08
C ASP A 2 67.84 -27.54 9.06
N GLU A 3 67.93 -28.12 7.85
CA GLU A 3 67.03 -27.83 6.73
C GLU A 3 65.63 -28.42 6.94
N GLN A 4 65.54 -29.60 7.58
CA GLN A 4 64.26 -30.24 7.91
C GLN A 4 63.48 -29.40 8.93
N THR A 5 64.19 -28.80 9.89
CA THR A 5 63.67 -27.87 10.90
C THR A 5 63.12 -26.60 10.25
N GLN A 6 63.85 -26.00 9.29
CA GLN A 6 63.37 -24.81 8.57
C GLN A 6 62.13 -25.09 7.71
N LYS A 7 62.08 -26.24 7.03
CA LYS A 7 60.88 -26.66 6.28
C LYS A 7 59.69 -26.85 7.22
N LYS A 8 59.89 -27.50 8.37
CA LYS A 8 58.86 -27.72 9.40
C LYS A 8 58.30 -26.41 9.95
N THR A 9 59.12 -25.39 10.23
CA THR A 9 58.62 -24.09 10.73
C THR A 9 57.85 -23.32 9.66
N LEU A 10 58.28 -23.35 8.40
CA LEU A 10 57.55 -22.74 7.28
C LEU A 10 56.16 -23.38 7.08
N THR A 11 56.07 -24.72 7.00
CA THR A 11 54.78 -25.42 6.88
C THR A 11 53.88 -25.19 8.11
N SER A 12 54.46 -25.09 9.31
CA SER A 12 53.70 -24.75 10.52
C SER A 12 53.13 -23.33 10.47
N LEU A 13 53.87 -22.36 9.91
CA LEU A 13 53.41 -20.98 9.77
C LEU A 13 52.34 -20.85 8.68
N GLU A 14 52.52 -21.54 7.54
CA GLU A 14 51.52 -21.56 6.46
C GLU A 14 50.20 -22.16 6.95
N ASN A 15 50.24 -23.32 7.62
CA ASN A 15 49.04 -23.96 8.17
C ASN A 15 48.34 -23.09 9.22
N HIS A 16 49.08 -22.34 10.03
CA HIS A 16 48.50 -21.39 10.98
C HIS A 16 47.81 -20.22 10.26
N ALA A 17 48.48 -19.59 9.30
CA ALA A 17 47.91 -18.49 8.50
C ALA A 17 46.65 -18.95 7.73
N ARG A 18 46.71 -20.12 7.09
CA ARG A 18 45.58 -20.75 6.40
C ARG A 18 44.42 -21.01 7.36
N GLY A 19 44.68 -21.56 8.55
CA GLY A 19 43.67 -21.77 9.60
C GLY A 19 43.00 -20.50 10.10
N VAL A 20 43.74 -19.38 10.23
CA VAL A 20 43.18 -18.07 10.60
C VAL A 20 42.24 -17.53 9.50
N VAL A 21 42.66 -17.64 8.24
CA VAL A 21 41.83 -17.23 7.08
C VAL A 21 40.56 -18.09 6.99
N GLU A 22 40.68 -19.41 7.13
CA GLU A 22 39.52 -20.31 7.14
C GLU A 22 38.56 -20.03 8.30
N GLY A 23 39.09 -19.73 9.49
CA GLY A 23 38.28 -19.36 10.66
C GLY A 23 37.46 -18.10 10.41
N LYS A 24 38.08 -17.05 9.85
CA LYS A 24 37.37 -15.81 9.48
C LYS A 24 36.40 -16.01 8.32
N ALA A 25 36.71 -16.85 7.34
CA ALA A 25 35.78 -17.21 6.27
C ALA A 25 34.53 -17.94 6.81
N LYS A 26 34.70 -18.83 7.80
CA LYS A 26 33.58 -19.54 8.47
C LYS A 26 32.72 -18.60 9.32
N GLU A 27 33.34 -17.67 10.06
CA GLU A 27 32.63 -16.61 10.82
C GLU A 27 31.79 -15.72 9.89
N GLU A 28 32.36 -15.31 8.76
CA GLU A 28 31.66 -14.45 7.79
C GLU A 28 30.58 -15.21 7.00
N ALA A 29 30.81 -16.48 6.62
CA ALA A 29 29.77 -17.32 6.02
C ALA A 29 28.55 -17.49 6.93
N GLY A 30 28.72 -17.51 8.26
CA GLY A 30 27.61 -17.48 9.22
C GLY A 30 26.74 -16.20 9.16
N ARG A 31 27.27 -15.10 8.60
CA ARG A 31 26.59 -13.79 8.48
C ARG A 31 26.06 -13.50 7.08
N VAL A 32 26.15 -14.47 6.16
CA VAL A 32 25.81 -14.35 4.73
C VAL A 32 24.44 -13.72 4.46
N LEU A 33 23.39 -14.06 5.24
CA LEU A 33 22.04 -13.51 5.06
C LEU A 33 22.01 -11.98 5.17
N ILE A 34 22.69 -11.44 6.19
CA ILE A 34 22.76 -10.00 6.44
C ILE A 34 23.50 -9.34 5.27
N ARG A 35 24.65 -9.89 4.87
CA ARG A 35 25.47 -9.35 3.78
C ARG A 35 24.76 -9.41 2.42
N MET A 36 23.95 -10.44 2.15
CA MET A 36 23.06 -10.49 0.99
C MET A 36 21.99 -9.39 1.01
N LYS A 37 21.40 -9.10 2.18
CA LYS A 37 20.43 -8.00 2.35
C LYS A 37 21.09 -6.63 2.24
N ASP A 38 22.29 -6.45 2.77
CA ASP A 38 23.07 -5.22 2.62
C ASP A 38 23.36 -4.96 1.14
N ARG A 39 23.86 -5.97 0.41
CA ARG A 39 24.16 -5.87 -1.02
C ARG A 39 22.90 -5.66 -1.88
N PHE A 40 21.76 -6.23 -1.49
CA PHE A 40 20.47 -5.92 -2.10
C PHE A 40 20.08 -4.46 -1.83
N SER A 41 20.09 -4.01 -0.57
CA SER A 41 19.69 -2.66 -0.16
C SER A 41 20.52 -1.58 -0.84
N THR A 42 21.84 -1.77 -0.95
CA THR A 42 22.72 -0.83 -1.67
C THR A 42 22.34 -0.68 -3.15
N LEU A 43 21.95 -1.76 -3.83
CA LEU A 43 21.63 -1.71 -5.28
C LEU A 43 20.16 -1.41 -5.57
N PHE A 44 19.27 -1.66 -4.61
CA PHE A 44 17.83 -1.48 -4.76
C PHE A 44 17.37 -0.11 -4.25
N ASN A 45 17.80 0.27 -3.03
CA ASN A 45 17.36 1.49 -2.36
C ASN A 45 18.24 2.72 -2.66
N HIS A 46 19.31 2.58 -3.44
CA HIS A 46 20.19 3.70 -3.81
C HIS A 46 20.41 3.76 -5.33
N ASP A 47 20.87 4.92 -5.81
CA ASP A 47 21.28 5.15 -7.19
C ASP A 47 22.80 5.02 -7.41
N SER A 48 23.28 5.43 -8.58
CA SER A 48 24.69 5.41 -8.96
C SER A 48 25.57 6.40 -8.18
N GLU A 49 24.97 7.41 -7.54
CA GLU A 49 25.67 8.41 -6.73
C GLU A 49 25.57 8.08 -5.23
N SER A 50 25.08 6.88 -4.91
CA SER A 50 24.79 6.40 -3.54
C SER A 50 23.71 7.19 -2.80
N MET A 51 22.89 7.96 -3.51
CA MET A 51 21.77 8.69 -2.93
C MET A 51 20.53 7.79 -2.78
N PRO A 52 19.68 7.97 -1.75
CA PRO A 52 18.45 7.19 -1.59
C PRO A 52 17.50 7.32 -2.78
N ARG A 53 17.16 6.20 -3.40
CA ARG A 53 16.35 6.11 -4.61
C ARG A 53 14.89 6.44 -4.35
N VAL A 54 14.38 7.45 -5.03
CA VAL A 54 12.95 7.77 -5.10
C VAL A 54 12.32 7.04 -6.29
N TRP A 55 11.18 6.36 -6.08
CA TRP A 55 10.46 5.64 -7.12
C TRP A 55 9.56 6.60 -7.93
N THR A 56 10.16 7.34 -8.88
CA THR A 56 9.42 8.34 -9.68
C THR A 56 8.45 7.72 -10.69
N GLY A 57 8.53 6.41 -10.90
CA GLY A 57 7.67 5.62 -11.78
C GLY A 57 8.21 5.46 -13.20
N LYS A 58 9.30 6.17 -13.53
CA LYS A 58 10.04 6.06 -14.80
C LYS A 58 11.02 4.88 -14.82
N GLU A 59 11.41 4.38 -13.66
CA GLU A 59 12.40 3.32 -13.48
C GLU A 59 11.76 1.94 -13.73
N ASP A 60 12.44 1.02 -14.42
CA ASP A 60 11.99 -0.38 -14.41
C ASP A 60 12.42 -1.08 -13.11
N VAL A 61 11.53 -1.04 -12.11
CA VAL A 61 11.68 -1.72 -10.82
C VAL A 61 11.97 -3.22 -11.00
N ARG A 62 11.50 -3.86 -12.09
CA ARG A 62 11.75 -5.28 -12.36
C ARG A 62 13.21 -5.54 -12.78
N SER A 63 13.79 -4.70 -13.63
CA SER A 63 15.22 -4.76 -13.98
C SER A 63 16.11 -4.51 -12.76
N ILE A 64 15.78 -3.52 -11.93
CA ILE A 64 16.51 -3.17 -10.70
C ILE A 64 16.43 -4.34 -9.71
N THR A 65 15.24 -4.90 -9.50
CA THR A 65 15.03 -6.10 -8.67
C THR A 65 15.87 -7.29 -9.16
N LYS A 66 15.87 -7.58 -10.48
CA LYS A 66 16.68 -8.68 -11.05
C LYS A 66 18.18 -8.45 -10.81
N THR A 67 18.63 -7.21 -10.92
CA THR A 67 20.05 -6.81 -10.75
C THR A 67 20.49 -6.88 -9.29
N ALA A 68 19.68 -6.36 -8.36
CA ALA A 68 19.97 -6.42 -6.94
C ALA A 68 19.96 -7.88 -6.42
N HIS A 69 19.03 -8.72 -6.90
CA HIS A 69 19.03 -10.15 -6.59
C HIS A 69 20.20 -10.92 -7.19
N SER A 70 20.62 -10.64 -8.44
CA SER A 70 21.79 -11.32 -9.03
C SER A 70 23.09 -10.95 -8.33
N ALA A 71 23.25 -9.71 -7.88
CA ALA A 71 24.39 -9.29 -7.07
C ALA A 71 24.42 -9.92 -5.68
N ALA A 72 23.26 -10.06 -5.01
CA ALA A 72 23.17 -10.81 -3.76
C ALA A 72 23.47 -12.31 -3.94
N LEU A 73 23.11 -12.90 -5.09
CA LEU A 73 23.41 -14.30 -5.37
C LEU A 73 24.90 -14.53 -5.72
N LYS A 74 25.54 -13.59 -6.42
CA LYS A 74 27.00 -13.57 -6.60
C LYS A 74 27.73 -13.55 -5.25
N LEU A 75 27.24 -12.75 -4.30
CA LEU A 75 27.79 -12.71 -2.94
C LEU A 75 27.62 -14.05 -2.22
N LEU A 76 26.46 -14.71 -2.35
CA LEU A 76 26.28 -16.08 -1.84
C LEU A 76 27.27 -17.07 -2.46
N SER A 77 27.51 -17.01 -3.78
CA SER A 77 28.51 -17.85 -4.44
C SER A 77 29.93 -17.66 -3.86
N VAL A 78 30.33 -16.40 -3.62
CA VAL A 78 31.63 -16.06 -3.01
C VAL A 78 31.73 -16.55 -1.56
N MET A 79 30.62 -16.54 -0.80
CA MET A 79 30.59 -16.97 0.60
C MET A 79 30.34 -18.49 0.78
N ALA A 80 30.12 -19.24 -0.29
CA ALA A 80 29.82 -20.68 -0.23
C ALA A 80 31.05 -21.59 -0.14
N ALA A 81 32.23 -21.14 -0.62
CA ALA A 81 33.46 -21.94 -0.62
C ALA A 81 34.74 -21.10 -0.55
N ILE A 82 35.79 -21.65 0.07
CA ILE A 82 37.12 -21.04 0.19
C ILE A 82 37.91 -21.27 -1.12
N ARG A 83 38.24 -20.20 -1.82
CA ARG A 83 39.05 -20.20 -3.06
C ARG A 83 40.45 -19.61 -2.84
N LEU A 84 41.22 -20.21 -1.93
CA LEU A 84 42.56 -19.72 -1.54
C LEU A 84 43.68 -20.11 -2.53
N ASP A 85 43.45 -21.15 -3.32
CA ASP A 85 44.28 -21.52 -4.47
C ASP A 85 43.34 -21.59 -5.70
N ASP A 86 43.85 -21.29 -6.90
CA ASP A 86 43.09 -20.90 -8.12
C ASP A 86 42.26 -22.02 -8.79
N ASN A 87 41.41 -22.68 -8.02
CA ASN A 87 40.54 -23.76 -8.45
C ASN A 87 39.29 -23.19 -9.13
N VAL A 88 39.09 -23.51 -10.41
CA VAL A 88 37.89 -23.10 -11.17
C VAL A 88 36.67 -23.92 -10.75
N ASP A 89 35.75 -23.29 -10.02
CA ASP A 89 34.50 -23.88 -9.55
C ASP A 89 33.27 -23.40 -10.37
N ASN A 90 32.18 -24.16 -10.29
CA ASN A 90 30.96 -23.91 -11.05
C ASN A 90 29.82 -23.26 -10.21
N ILE A 91 30.09 -22.92 -8.93
CA ILE A 91 29.06 -22.53 -7.95
C ILE A 91 28.15 -21.40 -8.45
N GLU A 92 28.72 -20.33 -9.02
CA GLU A 92 27.93 -19.17 -9.45
C GLU A 92 26.93 -19.54 -10.55
N ASN A 93 27.38 -20.30 -11.55
CA ASN A 93 26.55 -20.72 -12.68
C ASN A 93 25.43 -21.68 -12.22
N THR A 94 25.75 -22.60 -11.31
CA THR A 94 24.76 -23.52 -10.70
C THR A 94 23.73 -22.77 -9.86
N LEU A 95 24.16 -21.80 -9.04
CA LEU A 95 23.26 -20.97 -8.25
C LEU A 95 22.36 -20.11 -9.15
N CYS A 96 22.93 -19.38 -10.13
CA CYS A 96 22.17 -18.49 -11.00
C CYS A 96 21.10 -19.23 -11.82
N SER A 97 21.47 -20.33 -12.48
CA SER A 97 20.52 -21.12 -13.27
C SER A 97 19.40 -21.75 -12.43
N ALA A 98 19.71 -22.24 -11.22
CA ALA A 98 18.71 -22.82 -10.34
C ALA A 98 17.80 -21.79 -9.63
N LEU A 99 18.31 -20.58 -9.33
CA LEU A 99 17.66 -19.66 -8.37
C LEU A 99 17.21 -18.30 -8.95
N LEU A 100 17.75 -17.85 -10.09
CA LEU A 100 17.30 -16.61 -10.77
C LEU A 100 16.30 -16.89 -11.89
N ASP A 101 16.51 -17.95 -12.69
CA ASP A 101 15.63 -18.29 -13.82
C ASP A 101 14.37 -19.08 -13.40
N THR A 102 14.14 -19.23 -12.09
CA THR A 102 12.84 -19.62 -11.53
C THR A 102 11.79 -18.56 -11.88
N LYS A 103 11.03 -18.84 -12.96
CA LYS A 103 10.09 -17.93 -13.63
C LYS A 103 8.90 -17.48 -12.76
N GLY A 104 9.15 -16.50 -11.90
CA GLY A 104 8.13 -15.79 -11.14
C GLY A 104 7.66 -16.50 -9.85
N ILE A 105 6.90 -15.77 -9.04
CA ILE A 105 6.46 -16.17 -7.68
C ILE A 105 5.40 -17.30 -7.70
N ALA A 106 4.89 -17.68 -8.88
CA ALA A 106 3.91 -18.74 -9.08
C ALA A 106 4.47 -20.19 -9.01
N SER A 107 5.72 -20.39 -8.56
CA SER A 107 6.42 -21.69 -8.58
C SER A 107 6.48 -22.42 -7.24
N VAL A 108 5.97 -21.83 -6.14
CA VAL A 108 5.99 -22.43 -4.78
C VAL A 108 5.40 -23.86 -4.76
N THR A 109 4.34 -24.10 -5.54
CA THR A 109 3.66 -25.39 -5.67
C THR A 109 4.16 -26.29 -6.82
N LYS A 110 5.20 -25.89 -7.57
CA LYS A 110 5.65 -26.63 -8.77
C LYS A 110 7.12 -27.08 -8.74
N TRP A 111 7.67 -27.34 -7.53
CA TRP A 111 9.01 -27.91 -7.36
C TRP A 111 9.15 -29.37 -7.85
N GLY A 112 8.06 -30.09 -8.10
CA GLY A 112 8.05 -31.52 -8.41
C GLY A 112 8.35 -31.95 -9.86
N SER A 113 9.01 -31.13 -10.68
CA SER A 113 9.10 -31.35 -12.13
C SER A 113 10.43 -31.96 -12.64
N THR A 114 10.71 -33.19 -12.24
CA THR A 114 11.45 -34.19 -13.06
C THR A 114 12.75 -33.77 -13.77
N THR A 115 13.62 -33.01 -13.10
CA THR A 115 15.07 -32.96 -13.39
C THR A 115 15.82 -33.09 -12.08
N SER A 116 17.01 -33.69 -12.08
CA SER A 116 17.84 -33.86 -10.88
C SER A 116 18.21 -32.50 -10.28
N ASP A 117 17.65 -32.17 -9.12
CA ASP A 117 17.86 -30.90 -8.42
C ASP A 117 19.34 -30.72 -8.03
N PRO A 118 20.11 -29.82 -8.68
CA PRO A 118 21.54 -29.68 -8.44
C PRO A 118 21.84 -29.12 -7.03
N LEU A 119 20.84 -28.53 -6.37
CA LEU A 119 20.93 -28.02 -5.00
C LEU A 119 20.48 -29.05 -3.94
N ALA A 120 20.17 -30.29 -4.34
CA ALA A 120 19.94 -31.40 -3.42
C ALA A 120 21.23 -32.12 -2.98
N SER A 121 22.37 -31.84 -3.62
CA SER A 121 23.68 -32.37 -3.22
C SER A 121 24.15 -31.76 -1.88
N SER A 122 24.83 -32.56 -1.06
CA SER A 122 25.58 -32.07 0.11
C SER A 122 26.89 -31.37 -0.26
N THR A 123 27.44 -31.67 -1.43
CA THR A 123 28.79 -31.26 -1.88
C THR A 123 28.72 -30.51 -3.20
N TRP A 124 29.56 -29.50 -3.39
CA TRP A 124 29.71 -28.78 -4.66
C TRP A 124 30.58 -29.56 -5.66
N ASP A 125 30.21 -29.56 -6.93
CA ASP A 125 31.08 -30.06 -8.01
C ASP A 125 32.43 -29.31 -8.01
N LYS A 126 33.53 -30.06 -8.17
CA LYS A 126 34.94 -29.59 -8.17
C LYS A 126 35.46 -28.89 -6.90
N VAL A 127 34.71 -28.85 -5.80
CA VAL A 127 35.19 -28.26 -4.53
C VAL A 127 35.45 -29.35 -3.48
N PRO A 128 36.66 -29.46 -2.91
CA PRO A 128 36.94 -30.46 -1.88
C PRO A 128 36.20 -30.12 -0.58
N PRO A 129 35.65 -31.11 0.16
CA PRO A 129 34.78 -30.88 1.31
C PRO A 129 35.32 -29.89 2.35
N ASN A 130 36.63 -29.93 2.64
CA ASN A 130 37.28 -29.08 3.64
C ASN A 130 37.18 -27.57 3.34
N LYS A 131 36.94 -27.20 2.06
CA LYS A 131 36.81 -25.81 1.60
C LYS A 131 35.35 -25.33 1.52
N ILE A 132 34.36 -26.21 1.74
CA ILE A 132 32.94 -25.83 1.67
C ILE A 132 32.54 -25.09 2.95
N LEU A 133 31.97 -23.90 2.79
CA LEU A 133 31.45 -23.07 3.88
C LEU A 133 29.92 -23.20 4.00
N ILE A 134 29.24 -23.26 2.85
CA ILE A 134 27.78 -23.37 2.75
C ILE A 134 27.44 -24.44 1.72
N THR A 135 26.68 -25.45 2.14
CA THR A 135 26.24 -26.54 1.25
C THR A 135 25.21 -26.06 0.21
N PRO A 136 25.04 -26.75 -0.94
CA PRO A 136 24.00 -26.41 -1.92
C PRO A 136 22.58 -26.35 -1.32
N VAL A 137 22.27 -27.29 -0.41
CA VAL A 137 20.99 -27.34 0.32
C VAL A 137 20.81 -26.12 1.22
N GLN A 138 21.85 -25.70 1.95
CA GLN A 138 21.80 -24.48 2.77
C GLN A 138 21.64 -23.22 1.91
N CYS A 139 22.33 -23.12 0.76
CA CYS A 139 22.17 -22.00 -0.18
C CYS A 139 20.72 -21.88 -0.67
N LYS A 140 20.05 -23.00 -0.95
CA LYS A 140 18.64 -23.08 -1.34
C LYS A 140 17.67 -22.64 -0.24
N ILE A 141 17.95 -22.99 1.03
CA ILE A 141 17.15 -22.54 2.18
C ILE A 141 17.35 -21.04 2.42
N LEU A 142 18.60 -20.60 2.47
CA LEU A 142 19.01 -19.22 2.64
C LEU A 142 18.42 -18.29 1.57
N TRP A 143 18.45 -18.71 0.29
CA TRP A 143 17.84 -17.95 -0.79
C TRP A 143 16.34 -17.75 -0.62
N ARG A 144 15.61 -18.76 -0.13
CA ARG A 144 14.18 -18.66 0.17
C ARG A 144 13.92 -17.65 1.31
N GLN A 145 14.71 -17.71 2.38
CA GLN A 145 14.60 -16.74 3.48
C GLN A 145 14.92 -15.30 3.01
N TYR A 146 16.06 -15.11 2.33
CA TYR A 146 16.46 -13.84 1.74
C TYR A 146 15.39 -13.26 0.79
N ARG A 147 14.76 -14.09 -0.04
CA ARG A 147 13.67 -13.67 -0.93
C ARG A 147 12.44 -13.23 -0.16
N ALA A 148 12.00 -13.99 0.85
CA ALA A 148 10.87 -13.59 1.70
C ALA A 148 11.15 -12.27 2.46
N GLU A 149 12.36 -12.08 2.98
CA GLU A 149 12.76 -10.85 3.68
C GLU A 149 12.95 -9.63 2.75
N THR A 150 13.08 -9.83 1.44
CA THR A 150 13.21 -8.72 0.44
C THR A 150 11.93 -8.48 -0.37
N GLU A 151 10.99 -9.44 -0.40
CA GLU A 151 9.73 -9.37 -1.15
C GLU A 151 8.84 -8.19 -0.72
N TYR A 152 8.84 -7.83 0.59
CA TYR A 152 8.14 -6.64 1.07
C TYR A 152 8.67 -5.35 0.43
N CYS A 153 10.00 -5.15 0.42
CA CYS A 153 10.63 -3.97 -0.16
C CYS A 153 10.39 -3.89 -1.68
N VAL A 154 10.44 -5.02 -2.38
CA VAL A 154 10.11 -5.10 -3.83
C VAL A 154 8.64 -4.74 -4.07
N THR A 155 7.72 -5.25 -3.25
CA THR A 155 6.28 -4.97 -3.37
C THR A 155 5.96 -3.50 -3.08
N GLN A 156 6.62 -2.91 -2.09
CA GLN A 156 6.50 -1.49 -1.75
C GLN A 156 7.03 -0.58 -2.86
N ALA A 157 8.14 -0.94 -3.52
CA ALA A 157 8.65 -0.19 -4.66
C ALA A 157 7.70 -0.25 -5.87
N ILE A 158 7.11 -1.43 -6.15
CA ILE A 158 6.14 -1.62 -7.24
C ILE A 158 4.88 -0.79 -6.97
N SER A 159 4.32 -0.81 -5.76
CA SER A 159 3.11 -0.04 -5.43
C SER A 159 3.38 1.47 -5.39
N ALA A 160 4.58 1.91 -4.98
CA ALA A 160 5.00 3.31 -5.08
C ALA A 160 5.14 3.76 -6.55
N GLN A 161 5.75 2.93 -7.42
CA GLN A 161 5.79 3.18 -8.86
C GLN A 161 4.39 3.26 -9.46
N GLU A 162 3.49 2.34 -9.13
CA GLU A 162 2.13 2.32 -9.69
C GLU A 162 1.31 3.52 -9.21
N ALA A 163 1.44 3.91 -7.94
CA ALA A 163 0.83 5.12 -7.41
C ALA A 163 1.33 6.40 -8.12
N ASN A 164 2.64 6.54 -8.33
CA ASN A 164 3.21 7.70 -9.04
C ASN A 164 2.90 7.70 -10.55
N LYS A 165 2.86 6.52 -11.18
CA LYS A 165 2.38 6.37 -12.56
C LYS A 165 0.90 6.76 -12.71
N ARG A 166 0.08 6.51 -11.68
CA ARG A 166 -1.33 6.91 -11.62
C ARG A 166 -1.51 8.39 -11.28
N SER A 167 -0.65 8.98 -10.43
CA SER A 167 -0.73 10.41 -10.07
C SER A 167 -0.38 11.35 -11.24
N ASN A 168 0.43 10.89 -12.20
CA ASN A 168 0.67 11.61 -13.46
C ASN A 168 -0.61 11.86 -14.29
N ASN A 169 -1.71 11.13 -14.03
CA ASN A 169 -3.02 11.36 -14.66
C ASN A 169 -3.95 12.27 -13.84
N TRP A 170 -3.45 12.93 -12.79
CA TRP A 170 -4.24 13.80 -11.89
C TRP A 170 -4.52 15.19 -12.48
N LEU A 171 -4.84 15.25 -13.77
CA LEU A 171 -5.49 16.42 -14.35
C LEU A 171 -6.91 16.52 -13.75
N PRO A 172 -7.39 17.73 -13.39
CA PRO A 172 -8.78 17.91 -13.02
C PRO A 172 -9.69 17.50 -14.19
N PRO A 173 -10.91 16.96 -13.94
CA PRO A 173 -11.81 16.53 -15.01
C PRO A 173 -12.05 17.63 -16.06
N PRO A 174 -12.33 17.30 -17.34
CA PRO A 174 -12.52 18.31 -18.38
C PRO A 174 -13.58 19.38 -18.05
N TRP A 175 -14.66 19.00 -17.36
CA TRP A 175 -15.67 19.97 -16.87
C TRP A 175 -15.11 20.94 -15.82
N ALA A 176 -14.17 20.51 -14.97
CA ALA A 176 -13.53 21.33 -13.96
C ALA A 176 -12.48 22.27 -14.59
N ILE A 177 -11.80 21.84 -15.66
CA ILE A 177 -10.93 22.70 -16.48
C ILE A 177 -11.77 23.82 -17.11
N VAL A 178 -12.92 23.48 -17.72
CA VAL A 178 -13.83 24.47 -18.31
C VAL A 178 -14.39 25.42 -17.24
N ALA A 179 -14.81 24.90 -16.07
CA ALA A 179 -15.27 25.73 -14.96
C ALA A 179 -14.18 26.69 -14.44
N LEU A 180 -12.92 26.24 -14.33
CA LEU A 180 -11.78 27.06 -13.95
C LEU A 180 -11.47 28.18 -14.95
N ILE A 181 -11.66 27.92 -16.25
CA ILE A 181 -11.46 28.93 -17.31
C ILE A 181 -12.59 29.97 -17.30
N ILE A 182 -13.85 29.55 -17.11
CA ILE A 182 -15.02 30.45 -17.14
C ILE A 182 -15.13 31.29 -15.85
N LEU A 183 -14.92 30.66 -14.68
CA LEU A 183 -15.15 31.29 -13.38
C LEU A 183 -13.87 31.91 -12.78
N GLY A 184 -12.70 31.45 -13.21
CA GLY A 184 -11.41 31.81 -12.60
C GLY A 184 -11.10 31.01 -11.33
N PHE A 185 -9.80 30.75 -11.10
CA PHE A 185 -9.33 29.90 -10.01
C PHE A 185 -9.73 30.40 -8.60
N ASN A 186 -9.71 31.72 -8.37
CA ASN A 186 -10.10 32.30 -7.09
C ASN A 186 -11.59 32.05 -6.79
N GLU A 187 -12.46 32.25 -7.77
CA GLU A 187 -13.91 32.13 -7.58
C GLU A 187 -14.38 30.67 -7.56
N PHE A 188 -13.70 29.79 -8.30
CA PHE A 188 -13.88 28.35 -8.15
C PHE A 188 -13.53 27.86 -6.73
N LEU A 189 -12.52 28.46 -6.09
CA LEU A 189 -12.15 28.14 -4.70
C LEU A 189 -13.04 28.82 -3.64
N THR A 190 -13.66 29.97 -3.91
CA THR A 190 -14.70 30.52 -3.01
C THR A 190 -15.98 29.68 -3.11
N LEU A 191 -16.34 29.24 -4.32
CA LEU A 191 -17.48 28.36 -4.59
C LEU A 191 -17.35 27.00 -3.88
N LEU A 192 -16.21 26.32 -4.00
CA LEU A 192 -15.96 25.03 -3.35
C LEU A 192 -15.86 25.12 -1.82
N ARG A 193 -15.32 26.22 -1.29
CA ARG A 193 -15.06 26.41 0.15
C ARG A 193 -16.27 26.90 0.93
N ASN A 194 -17.23 27.56 0.27
CA ASN A 194 -18.45 28.05 0.90
C ASN A 194 -19.65 27.16 0.51
N PRO A 195 -20.13 26.26 1.39
CA PRO A 195 -21.21 25.33 1.07
C PRO A 195 -22.54 26.02 0.73
N LEU A 196 -22.73 27.28 1.13
CA LEU A 196 -23.93 28.04 0.79
C LEU A 196 -24.05 28.31 -0.72
N TYR A 197 -22.95 28.59 -1.43
CA TYR A 197 -23.03 28.81 -2.88
C TYR A 197 -23.34 27.51 -3.63
N VAL A 198 -22.77 26.38 -3.19
CA VAL A 198 -23.14 25.05 -3.72
C VAL A 198 -24.62 24.76 -3.48
N GLY A 199 -25.14 25.08 -2.29
CA GLY A 199 -26.57 24.97 -1.97
C GLY A 199 -27.46 25.86 -2.85
N ILE A 200 -27.08 27.11 -3.08
CA ILE A 200 -27.82 28.04 -3.94
C ILE A 200 -27.84 27.55 -5.40
N ILE A 201 -26.70 27.09 -5.93
CA ILE A 201 -26.64 26.51 -7.28
C ILE A 201 -27.48 25.23 -7.38
N PHE A 202 -27.45 24.37 -6.36
CA PHE A 202 -28.27 23.15 -6.31
C PHE A 202 -29.77 23.46 -6.28
N VAL A 203 -30.22 24.42 -5.46
CA VAL A 203 -31.62 24.87 -5.43
C VAL A 203 -32.02 25.54 -6.75
N GLY A 204 -31.15 26.36 -7.33
CA GLY A 204 -31.37 26.98 -8.64
C GLY A 204 -31.47 25.94 -9.76
N TYR A 205 -30.63 24.91 -9.76
CA TYR A 205 -30.71 23.78 -10.68
C TYR A 205 -32.00 22.97 -10.48
N LEU A 206 -32.40 22.67 -9.24
CA LEU A 206 -33.67 21.99 -8.96
C LEU A 206 -34.87 22.81 -9.43
N MET A 207 -34.86 24.14 -9.23
CA MET A 207 -35.92 25.04 -9.70
C MET A 207 -35.95 25.13 -11.23
N LEU A 208 -34.80 25.25 -11.88
CA LEU A 208 -34.70 25.26 -13.35
C LEU A 208 -35.12 23.91 -13.95
N LYS A 209 -34.77 22.79 -13.31
CA LYS A 209 -35.18 21.44 -13.71
C LYS A 209 -36.67 21.20 -13.45
N ALA A 210 -37.24 21.74 -12.37
CA ALA A 210 -38.67 21.70 -12.13
C ALA A 210 -39.43 22.49 -13.19
N LEU A 211 -38.94 23.69 -13.53
CA LEU A 211 -39.45 24.49 -14.64
C LEU A 211 -39.32 23.75 -15.98
N TRP A 212 -38.19 23.11 -16.28
CA TRP A 212 -38.01 22.31 -17.53
C TRP A 212 -38.98 21.11 -17.60
N VAL A 213 -39.38 20.54 -16.47
CA VAL A 213 -40.32 19.39 -16.42
C VAL A 213 -41.79 19.83 -16.39
N GLN A 214 -42.09 21.04 -15.92
CA GLN A 214 -43.44 21.61 -15.91
C GLN A 214 -43.78 22.38 -17.19
N LEU A 215 -42.79 23.06 -17.76
CA LEU A 215 -42.83 23.69 -19.07
C LEU A 215 -42.54 22.61 -20.11
N ASP A 216 -43.55 21.80 -20.46
CA ASP A 216 -43.41 20.71 -21.43
C ASP A 216 -43.03 21.25 -22.82
N ILE A 217 -41.72 21.30 -23.02
CA ILE A 217 -41.03 21.79 -24.21
C ILE A 217 -41.29 20.90 -25.44
N SER A 218 -41.86 19.70 -25.27
CA SER A 218 -42.35 18.89 -26.40
C SER A 218 -43.78 19.23 -26.79
N GLY A 219 -44.61 19.68 -25.85
CA GLY A 219 -45.99 20.08 -26.10
C GLY A 219 -46.12 21.51 -26.65
N GLU A 220 -45.64 22.50 -25.91
CA GLU A 220 -46.06 23.90 -26.12
C GLU A 220 -45.24 24.65 -27.19
N PHE A 221 -44.07 24.12 -27.59
CA PHE A 221 -43.30 24.67 -28.72
C PHE A 221 -44.01 24.56 -30.08
N SER A 222 -45.11 23.81 -30.18
CA SER A 222 -45.96 23.75 -31.37
C SER A 222 -46.59 25.10 -31.76
N HIS A 223 -46.69 26.08 -30.84
CA HIS A 223 -47.42 27.34 -31.06
C HIS A 223 -46.61 28.62 -30.80
N GLY A 224 -45.28 28.52 -30.72
CA GLY A 224 -44.36 29.66 -30.87
C GLY A 224 -44.01 30.43 -29.59
N VAL A 225 -42.83 31.08 -29.63
CA VAL A 225 -42.09 31.49 -28.41
C VAL A 225 -42.62 32.78 -27.75
N LEU A 226 -43.21 33.72 -28.50
CA LEU A 226 -43.54 35.06 -27.98
C LEU A 226 -44.76 35.13 -27.01
N PRO A 227 -45.89 34.42 -27.23
CA PRO A 227 -47.06 34.56 -26.36
C PRO A 227 -46.85 34.02 -24.93
N GLY A 228 -46.12 32.92 -24.78
CA GLY A 228 -45.96 32.21 -23.51
C GLY A 228 -45.30 33.05 -22.41
N ILE A 229 -44.29 33.84 -22.77
CA ILE A 229 -43.50 34.66 -21.83
C ILE A 229 -44.39 35.68 -21.11
N ILE A 230 -45.34 36.29 -21.84
CA ILE A 230 -46.25 37.31 -21.31
C ILE A 230 -47.28 36.67 -20.39
N SER A 231 -47.91 35.56 -20.81
CA SER A 231 -48.91 34.83 -20.04
C SER A 231 -48.37 34.39 -18.67
N LEU A 232 -47.17 33.79 -18.66
CA LEU A 232 -46.52 33.24 -17.46
C LEU A 232 -46.32 34.30 -16.36
N SER A 233 -45.98 35.54 -16.74
CA SER A 233 -45.77 36.64 -15.78
C SER A 233 -47.01 36.95 -14.93
N THR A 234 -48.20 36.92 -15.55
CA THR A 234 -49.47 37.31 -14.90
C THR A 234 -49.96 36.29 -13.87
N LYS A 235 -49.53 35.02 -13.99
CA LYS A 235 -49.93 33.92 -13.10
C LYS A 235 -49.00 33.77 -11.88
N PHE A 236 -47.79 34.32 -11.94
CA PHE A 236 -46.76 34.12 -10.92
C PHE A 236 -47.12 34.76 -9.57
N ILE A 237 -47.52 36.03 -9.58
CA ILE A 237 -47.84 36.83 -8.38
C ILE A 237 -48.95 36.20 -7.52
N PRO A 238 -50.17 35.90 -8.04
CA PRO A 238 -51.24 35.34 -7.21
C PRO A 238 -50.92 33.94 -6.67
N THR A 239 -50.09 33.16 -7.38
CA THR A 239 -49.69 31.80 -6.95
C THR A 239 -48.66 31.84 -5.83
N ILE A 240 -47.73 32.80 -5.85
CA ILE A 240 -46.82 33.04 -4.72
C ILE A 240 -47.61 33.52 -3.49
N MET A 241 -48.61 34.38 -3.68
CA MET A 241 -49.42 34.91 -2.58
C MET A 241 -50.27 33.81 -1.90
N SER A 242 -50.85 32.88 -2.66
CA SER A 242 -51.61 31.76 -2.08
C SER A 242 -50.72 30.75 -1.36
N LEU A 243 -49.51 30.47 -1.88
CA LEU A 243 -48.52 29.63 -1.20
C LEU A 243 -48.01 30.28 0.10
N LEU A 244 -47.69 31.58 0.10
CA LEU A 244 -47.29 32.31 1.31
C LEU A 244 -48.40 32.31 2.37
N LYS A 245 -49.66 32.56 1.98
CA LYS A 245 -50.79 32.50 2.90
C LYS A 245 -50.96 31.11 3.50
N LYS A 246 -50.85 30.06 2.66
CA LYS A 246 -50.97 28.68 3.12
C LYS A 246 -49.84 28.29 4.08
N LEU A 247 -48.58 28.66 3.79
CA LEU A 247 -47.46 28.42 4.73
C LEU A 247 -47.62 29.19 6.05
N ALA A 248 -48.18 30.40 6.03
CA ALA A 248 -48.47 31.16 7.25
C ALA A 248 -49.56 30.50 8.10
N GLU A 249 -50.63 29.99 7.45
CA GLU A 249 -51.71 29.25 8.11
C GLU A 249 -51.21 27.92 8.70
N GLU A 250 -50.43 27.13 7.94
CA GLU A 250 -49.80 25.88 8.39
C GLU A 250 -48.84 26.12 9.58
N GLY A 251 -48.05 27.21 9.52
CA GLY A 251 -47.10 27.58 10.57
C GLY A 251 -47.74 28.07 11.87
N GLN A 252 -48.95 28.63 11.82
CA GLN A 252 -49.72 28.99 13.02
C GLN A 252 -50.55 27.81 13.56
N ALA A 253 -51.04 26.93 12.68
CA ALA A 253 -51.76 25.71 13.09
C ALA A 253 -50.87 24.76 13.92
N ALA A 254 -49.60 24.61 13.53
CA ALA A 254 -48.63 23.77 14.25
C ALA A 254 -48.25 24.29 15.66
N ALA A 255 -48.51 25.57 15.96
CA ALA A 255 -48.11 26.20 17.22
C ALA A 255 -49.15 26.08 18.34
N ASN A 256 -50.38 25.66 18.05
CA ASN A 256 -51.50 25.85 18.99
C ASN A 256 -52.59 24.75 18.93
N ASN A 257 -52.23 23.48 19.15
CA ASN A 257 -53.19 22.43 19.57
C ASN A 257 -52.54 21.13 20.07
N ASN A 258 -52.74 20.81 21.36
CA ASN A 258 -52.76 19.45 21.94
C ASN A 258 -53.19 19.56 23.44
N PRO A 259 -53.72 18.50 24.11
CA PRO A 259 -54.04 17.15 23.62
C PRO A 259 -55.45 16.61 24.02
N GLN A 260 -55.70 15.33 23.68
CA GLN A 260 -56.11 14.25 24.63
C GLN A 260 -57.42 13.47 24.38
N SER A 261 -57.32 12.12 24.44
CA SER A 261 -58.38 11.11 24.74
C SER A 261 -59.51 10.88 23.70
N THR A 262 -60.16 9.71 23.54
CA THR A 262 -59.98 8.28 23.95
C THR A 262 -60.83 7.41 22.98
N ASN A 263 -61.05 6.08 23.00
CA ASN A 263 -60.84 4.91 23.90
C ASN A 263 -60.93 3.62 23.01
N ALA A 264 -60.67 2.36 23.41
CA ALA A 264 -60.16 1.77 24.65
C ALA A 264 -59.05 0.72 24.27
N SER A 265 -59.08 -0.62 24.45
CA SER A 265 -59.94 -1.61 25.15
C SER A 265 -59.19 -2.98 25.16
N ALA A 266 -59.35 -3.91 26.10
CA ALA A 266 -59.86 -3.86 27.47
C ALA A 266 -59.46 -5.15 28.25
N SER A 267 -59.25 -5.05 29.57
CA SER A 267 -58.90 -6.14 30.53
C SER A 267 -57.47 -6.74 30.36
N LYS A 268 -56.81 -7.27 31.41
CA LYS A 268 -57.31 -7.79 32.71
C LYS A 268 -56.26 -7.79 33.85
N SER A 269 -56.71 -7.51 35.09
CA SER A 269 -56.14 -7.89 36.43
C SER A 269 -54.80 -7.32 36.98
N LEU A 270 -54.84 -7.05 38.30
CA LEU A 270 -53.81 -6.60 39.29
C LEU A 270 -53.04 -7.82 39.92
N PRO A 271 -52.14 -7.70 40.95
CA PRO A 271 -51.77 -6.55 41.84
C PRO A 271 -50.26 -6.29 42.16
N ASN A 272 -50.00 -5.13 42.81
CA ASN A 272 -48.93 -4.69 43.77
C ASN A 272 -47.55 -5.41 43.82
N THR A 273 -46.41 -4.70 44.00
CA THR A 273 -46.03 -3.95 45.24
C THR A 273 -44.79 -3.03 44.98
N SER A 274 -44.46 -2.10 45.87
CA SER A 274 -43.36 -1.11 45.75
C SER A 274 -42.73 -0.71 47.11
N PRO A 275 -41.62 0.09 47.19
CA PRO A 275 -40.59 0.40 46.18
C PRO A 275 -39.26 -0.34 46.51
N PRO A 276 -38.19 0.13 47.21
CA PRO A 276 -37.76 1.46 47.69
C PRO A 276 -36.58 2.07 46.87
N LEU A 277 -35.42 2.40 47.49
CA LEU A 277 -34.27 3.13 46.93
C LEU A 277 -32.97 2.83 47.74
N LEU A 278 -31.77 2.77 47.11
CA LEU A 278 -30.50 3.45 47.50
C LEU A 278 -29.17 2.86 46.93
N THR A 279 -28.33 3.76 46.40
CA THR A 279 -26.83 3.81 46.51
C THR A 279 -25.92 2.83 45.73
N ALA A 280 -24.69 3.32 45.48
CA ALA A 280 -23.46 2.72 44.91
C ALA A 280 -23.34 2.67 43.36
N SER A 281 -22.18 2.82 42.69
CA SER A 281 -20.89 3.55 42.86
C SER A 281 -19.76 2.75 42.19
N SER A 282 -18.92 3.42 41.37
CA SER A 282 -17.50 3.07 41.04
C SER A 282 -17.14 1.59 40.73
N THR A 283 -16.60 1.24 39.55
CA THR A 283 -15.17 1.44 39.19
C THR A 283 -14.88 0.82 37.81
N VAL A 284 -14.07 1.47 36.96
CA VAL A 284 -13.30 0.79 35.89
C VAL A 284 -11.90 1.40 35.81
N THR A 285 -10.88 0.55 35.77
CA THR A 285 -9.47 0.92 35.79
C THR A 285 -8.96 1.33 34.40
N SER A 286 -8.04 2.29 34.34
CA SER A 286 -7.08 2.39 33.23
C SER A 286 -5.66 2.35 33.80
N SER A 287 -4.75 1.65 33.14
CA SER A 287 -3.35 1.48 33.58
C SER A 287 -2.41 2.00 32.51
N ALA A 288 -1.33 2.64 32.93
CA ALA A 288 -0.35 3.27 32.06
C ALA A 288 0.73 2.27 31.59
N ASN A 289 1.50 2.65 30.58
CA ASN A 289 2.89 3.01 30.87
C ASN A 289 3.47 3.98 29.81
N GLY A 290 4.47 4.76 30.20
CA GLY A 290 5.23 5.66 29.35
C GLY A 290 6.49 6.12 30.08
N THR A 291 7.63 5.49 29.78
CA THR A 291 8.87 5.61 30.57
C THR A 291 9.92 6.52 29.92
N LYS A 292 10.47 7.42 30.75
CA LYS A 292 11.57 8.38 30.54
C LYS A 292 11.88 8.96 31.94
N GLU A 293 13.10 9.23 32.39
CA GLU A 293 14.45 9.15 31.82
C GLU A 293 15.45 8.77 32.95
N GLU A 294 16.55 8.09 32.60
CA GLU A 294 17.95 8.40 32.99
C GLU A 294 18.91 7.59 32.11
#